data_AF-A0A7H0RP99-F1
#
_entry.id   AF-A0A7H0RP99-F1
#
_cell.length_a   1.000
_cell.length_b   1.000
_cell.length_c   1.000
_cell.angle_alpha   90.00
_cell.angle_beta   90.00
_cell.angle_gamma   90.00
#
_symmetry.space_group_name_H-M   'P 1'
#
loop_
_entity.id
_entity.type
_entity.pdbx_description
1 polymer ?
#
loop_
_entity_poly.entity_id
_entity_poly.type
_entity_poly.pdbx_seq_one_letter_code
_entity_poly.pdbx_strand_id
1 'polypeptide(L)' 'QGVKQTLQRYKELQDIIAIPGLDELSEEDRLTVARARKIERFLSQPFFVAEVFTGSPGKYVSLSETI' A
#
# COMPACT_ATOMS: atom_id res chain seq x y z
N GLN A 1 15.16 3.89 2.49
CA GLN A 1 14.53 4.15 1.18
C GLN A 1 13.74 2.95 0.62
N GLY A 2 13.69 1.79 1.28
CA GLY A 2 13.05 0.58 0.75
C GLY A 2 11.57 0.74 0.40
N VAL A 3 10.77 1.39 1.25
CA VAL A 3 9.32 1.61 1.00
C VAL A 3 9.07 2.38 -0.31
N LYS A 4 9.87 3.42 -0.58
CA LYS A 4 9.75 4.21 -1.81
C LYS A 4 10.08 3.38 -3.06
N GLN A 5 11.11 2.54 -2.98
CA GLN A 5 11.49 1.65 -4.08
C GLN A 5 10.42 0.59 -4.36
N THR A 6 9.86 -0.01 -3.31
CA THR A 6 8.78 -1.01 -3.45
C THR A 6 7.52 -0.40 -4.08
N LEU A 7 7.12 0.81 -3.69
CA LEU A 7 5.97 1.51 -4.27
C LEU A 7 6.23 1.96 -5.72
N GLN A 8 7.46 2.42 -6.03
CA GLN A 8 7.84 2.77 -7.39
C GLN A 8 7.76 1.56 -8.31
N ARG A 9 8.33 0.43 -7.88
CA ARG A 9 8.27 -0.84 -8.64
C ARG A 9 6.84 -1.33 -8.80
N TYR A 10 6.00 -1.17 -7.78
CA TYR A 10 4.58 -1.50 -7.86
C TYR A 10 3.85 -0.69 -8.92
N LYS A 11 4.12 0.62 -9.04
CA LYS A 11 3.50 1.49 -10.03
C LYS A 11 3.87 1.09 -11.47
N GLU A 12 5.13 0.73 -11.71
CA GLU A 12 5.57 0.18 -13.01
C GLU A 12 4.85 -1.13 -13.35
N LEU A 13 4.67 -2.00 -12.35
CA LEU A 13 3.96 -3.27 -12.51
C LEU A 13 2.44 -3.07 -12.68
N GLN A 14 1.83 -1.99 -12.17
CA GLN A 14 0.40 -1.72 -12.36
C GLN A 14 0.03 -1.51 -13.83
N ASP A 15 0.86 -0.79 -14.58
CA ASP A 15 0.64 -0.58 -16.03
C ASP A 15 0.71 -1.91 -16.79
N ILE A 16 1.61 -2.82 -16.36
CA ILE A 16 1.73 -4.18 -16.90
C ILE A 16 0.54 -5.04 -16.46
N ILE A 17 0.09 -4.98 -15.21
CA ILE A 17 -1.06 -5.76 -14.73
C ILE A 17 -2.34 -5.37 -15.48
N ALA A 18 -2.47 -4.10 -15.89
CA ALA A 18 -3.66 -3.60 -16.57
C ALA A 18 -3.87 -4.16 -17.99
N ILE A 19 -2.81 -4.64 -18.67
CA ILE A 19 -2.89 -5.14 -20.05
C ILE A 19 -3.05 -6.69 -20.07
N PRO A 20 -2.04 -7.51 -19.69
CA PRO A 20 -2.17 -8.97 -19.59
C PRO A 20 -2.90 -9.52 -18.35
N GLY A 21 -2.92 -8.81 -17.22
CA GLY A 21 -3.41 -9.35 -15.94
C GLY A 21 -2.30 -9.79 -14.97
N LEU A 22 -2.69 -10.22 -13.77
CA LEU A 22 -1.77 -10.53 -12.67
C LEU A 22 -1.00 -11.85 -12.86
N ASP A 23 -1.53 -12.77 -13.66
CA ASP A 23 -1.05 -14.15 -13.78
C ASP A 23 0.24 -14.27 -14.60
N GLU A 24 0.51 -13.28 -15.45
CA GLU A 24 1.72 -13.18 -16.29
C GLU A 24 2.94 -12.64 -15.52
N LEU A 25 2.78 -12.27 -14.25
CA LEU A 25 3.89 -11.81 -13.43
C LEU A 25 4.75 -12.97 -12.95
N SER A 26 6.06 -12.71 -12.87
CA SER A 26 7.01 -13.57 -12.16
C SER A 26 6.61 -13.72 -10.68
N GLU A 27 6.98 -14.82 -10.03
CA GLU A 27 6.67 -15.00 -8.60
C GLU A 27 7.27 -13.88 -7.72
N GLU A 28 8.44 -13.35 -8.10
CA GLU A 28 9.09 -12.24 -7.41
C GLU A 28 8.31 -10.92 -7.55
N ASP A 29 7.79 -10.63 -8.75
CA ASP A 29 6.97 -9.44 -8.97
C ASP A 29 5.62 -9.56 -8.26
N ARG A 30 5.01 -10.76 -8.22
CA ARG A 30 3.80 -11.00 -7.42
C ARG A 30 4.04 -10.73 -5.94
N LEU A 31 5.18 -11.16 -5.41
CA LEU A 31 5.57 -10.91 -4.03
C LEU A 31 5.77 -9.41 -3.76
N THR A 32 6.35 -8.70 -4.72
CA THR A 32 6.53 -7.23 -4.68
C THR A 32 5.18 -6.50 -4.68
N VAL A 33 4.26 -6.89 -5.55
CA VAL A 33 2.88 -6.37 -5.61
C VAL A 33 2.14 -6.63 -4.30
N ALA A 34 2.25 -7.85 -3.75
CA ALA A 34 1.61 -8.21 -2.49
C ALA A 34 2.14 -7.36 -1.31
N ARG A 35 3.45 -7.11 -1.26
CA ARG A 35 4.07 -6.23 -0.25
C ARG A 35 3.64 -4.78 -0.44
N ALA A 36 3.67 -4.27 -1.66
CA ALA A 36 3.27 -2.89 -1.97
C ALA A 36 1.79 -2.62 -1.60
N ARG A 37 0.88 -3.54 -1.91
CA ARG A 37 -0.54 -3.44 -1.50
C ARG A 37 -0.71 -3.39 0.02
N LYS A 38 0.09 -4.15 0.77
CA LYS A 38 0.07 -4.10 2.24
C LYS A 38 0.57 -2.74 2.74
N ILE A 39 1.62 -2.20 2.12
CA ILE A 39 2.18 -0.88 2.45
C ILE A 39 1.15 0.22 2.17
N GLU A 40 0.49 0.23 1.01
CA GLU A 40 -0.55 1.24 0.70
C GLU A 40 -1.70 1.22 1.70
N ARG A 41 -2.15 0.02 2.09
CA ARG A 41 -3.17 -0.12 3.14
C ARG A 41 -2.66 0.31 4.51
N PHE A 42 -1.39 0.05 4.82
CA PHE A 42 -0.78 0.47 6.09
C PHE A 42 -0.65 2.00 6.19
N LEU A 43 -0.40 2.69 5.08
CA LEU A 43 -0.38 4.15 5.01
C LEU A 43 -1.78 4.77 5.15
N SER A 44 -2.84 3.96 5.09
CA SER A 44 -4.22 4.41 5.32
C SER A 44 -4.50 4.46 6.82
N GLN A 45 -4.92 5.62 7.33
CA GLN A 45 -5.20 5.82 8.75
C GLN A 45 -6.58 6.49 8.95
N PRO A 46 -7.41 6.02 9.90
CA PRO A 46 -8.62 6.75 10.28
C PRO A 46 -8.24 8.06 10.94
N PHE A 47 -8.72 9.17 10.37
CA PHE A 47 -8.49 10.51 10.91
C PHE A 47 -9.61 10.90 11.87
N PHE A 48 -9.25 11.59 12.96
CA PHE A 48 -10.21 12.12 13.95
C PHE A 48 -11.27 13.01 13.31
N VAL A 49 -10.91 13.81 12.30
CA VAL A 49 -11.86 14.67 11.57
C VAL A 49 -12.82 13.89 10.67
N ALA A 50 -12.44 12.68 10.25
CA ALA A 50 -13.23 11.84 9.37
C ALA A 50 -14.18 10.90 10.14
N GLU A 51 -14.11 10.87 11.47
CA GLU A 51 -14.93 10.01 12.32
C GLU A 51 -16.43 10.26 12.13
N VAL A 52 -16.83 11.52 11.94
CA VAL A 52 -18.23 11.93 11.69
C VAL A 52 -18.78 11.33 10.39
N PHE A 53 -17.92 11.05 9.40
CA PHE A 53 -18.32 10.55 8.08
C PHE A 53 -18.09 9.04 7.92
N THR A 54 -17.06 8.50 8.57
CA THR A 54 -16.63 7.10 8.40
C THR A 54 -17.12 6.19 9.52
N GLY A 55 -17.58 6.75 10.65
CA GLY A 55 -17.99 6.01 11.85
C GLY A 55 -16.85 5.23 12.53
N SER A 56 -15.61 5.38 12.05
CA SER A 56 -14.42 4.71 12.59
C SER A 56 -13.63 5.68 13.46
N PRO A 57 -13.29 5.32 14.70
CA PRO A 57 -12.58 6.21 15.60
C PRO A 57 -11.18 6.53 15.08
N GLY A 58 -10.82 7.82 15.13
CA GLY A 58 -9.48 8.26 14.75
C GLY A 58 -8.41 7.60 15.63
N LYS A 59 -7.25 7.31 15.04
CA LYS A 59 -6.09 6.80 15.79
C LYS A 59 -4.93 7.77 15.64
N TYR A 60 -4.17 7.99 16.72
CA TYR A 60 -2.87 8.64 16.68
C TYR A 60 -1.79 7.57 16.80
N VAL A 61 -0.78 7.62 15.94
CA VAL A 61 0.34 6.67 15.93
C VAL A 61 1.63 7.46 16.05
N SER A 62 2.47 7.09 17.01
CA SER A 62 3.75 7.78 17.24
C SER A 62 4.80 7.38 16.19
N LEU A 63 5.84 8.22 16.02
CA LEU A 63 6.92 7.93 15.07
C LEU A 63 7.62 6.59 15.39
N SER A 64 7.79 6.29 16.68
CA SER A 64 8.38 5.03 17.16
C SER A 64 7.57 3.79 16.84
N GLU A 65 6.26 3.92 16.65
CA GLU A 65 5.39 2.81 16.23
C GLU A 65 5.29 2.67 14.71
N THR A 66 5.83 3.65 13.96
CA THR A 66 5.77 3.70 12.49
C THR A 66 7.04 3.19 11.81
N ILE A 67 8.20 3.27 12.47
CA ILE A 67 9.53 2.95 11.92
C ILE A 67 10.00 1.54 12.32
#